data_AF-A0A2V6MXA4-F1
#
_entry.id   AF-A0A2V6MXA4-F1
#
_cell.length_a   1.000
_cell.length_b   1.000
_cell.length_c   1.000
_cell.angle_alpha   90.00
_cell.angle_beta   90.00
_cell.angle_gamma   90.00
#
_symmetry.space_group_name_H-M   'P 1'
#
loop_
_entity.id
_entity.type
_entity.pdbx_description
1 polymer ?
#
loop_
_entity_poly.entity_id
_entity_poly.type
_entity_poly.pdbx_seq_one_letter_code
_entity_poly.pdbx_strand_id
1 'polypeptide(L)'
;MPERTRAMEQMLELSDEDAVTPELLDSQVQKAQEQLLQLRRQQEQIEKQKRELEELSRRQEELERGRAEMTDKLTRSLVVLEREAYETQNKLEQLRATRESFGQHLEILEGIDPKGWNPSDLHRELSRALSTV
;
A
#
# COMPACT_ATOMS: atom_id res chain seq x y z
N MET A 1 61.20 76.30 4.33
CA MET A 1 60.83 74.87 4.49
C MET A 1 59.37 74.67 4.08
N PRO A 2 59.05 74.68 2.77
CA PRO A 2 57.67 74.52 2.24
C PRO A 2 57.25 73.05 2.04
N GLU A 3 58.14 72.09 2.30
CA GLU A 3 57.87 70.66 2.01
C GLU A 3 56.98 69.98 3.06
N ARG A 4 56.96 70.49 4.30
CA ARG A 4 56.10 69.97 5.37
C ARG A 4 54.62 70.31 5.16
N THR A 5 54.34 71.50 4.61
CA THR A 5 52.98 71.93 4.27
C THR A 5 52.42 71.15 3.08
N ARG A 6 53.27 70.88 2.07
CA ARG A 6 52.88 70.06 0.91
C ARG A 6 52.59 68.60 1.27
N ALA A 7 53.35 68.03 2.20
CA ALA A 7 53.10 66.68 2.72
C ALA A 7 51.81 66.59 3.55
N MET A 8 51.47 67.67 4.28
CA MET A 8 50.24 67.73 5.08
C MET A 8 48.99 68.00 4.22
N GLU A 9 49.12 68.76 3.12
CA GLU A 9 48.09 68.91 2.09
C GLU A 9 47.86 67.60 1.30
N GLN A 10 48.92 66.88 0.93
CA GLN A 10 48.81 65.58 0.26
C GLN A 10 48.22 64.48 1.15
N MET A 11 48.44 64.55 2.47
CA MET A 11 47.78 63.65 3.42
C MET A 11 46.30 63.99 3.66
N LEU A 12 45.91 65.26 3.52
CA LEU A 12 44.51 65.70 3.63
C LEU A 12 43.73 65.35 2.35
N GLU A 13 44.34 65.50 1.17
CA GLU A 13 43.75 65.08 -0.12
C GLU A 13 43.53 63.57 -0.22
N LEU A 14 44.42 62.75 0.38
CA LEU A 14 44.25 61.30 0.44
C LEU A 14 43.18 60.83 1.45
N SER A 15 42.69 61.73 2.32
CA SER A 15 41.64 61.40 3.30
C SER A 15 40.23 61.78 2.81
N ASP A 16 40.12 62.66 1.81
CA ASP A 16 38.84 63.05 1.19
C ASP A 16 38.40 62.09 0.06
N GLU A 17 39.28 61.24 -0.46
CA GLU A 17 38.92 60.20 -1.46
C GLU A 17 38.14 59.01 -0.87
N ASP A 18 38.10 58.89 0.47
CA ASP A 18 37.27 57.92 1.20
C ASP A 18 36.12 58.61 1.99
N ALA A 19 35.76 59.84 1.61
CA ALA A 19 34.50 60.42 2.06
C ALA A 19 33.37 59.58 1.45
N VAL A 20 32.81 58.67 2.26
CA VAL A 20 31.56 57.97 1.96
C VAL A 20 30.51 59.05 1.71
N THR A 21 30.33 59.43 0.45
CA THR A 21 29.38 60.45 0.09
C THR A 21 27.99 59.91 0.41
N PRO A 22 27.09 60.76 0.93
CA PRO A 22 25.74 60.34 1.25
C PRO A 22 25.03 59.65 0.07
N GLU A 23 25.34 60.02 -1.18
CA GLU A 23 24.84 59.31 -2.37
C GLU A 23 25.36 57.87 -2.53
N LEU A 24 26.62 57.59 -2.16
CA LEU A 24 27.21 56.25 -2.26
C LEU A 24 26.64 55.30 -1.20
N LEU A 25 26.39 55.83 0.00
CA LEU A 25 25.68 55.14 1.08
C LEU A 25 24.22 54.86 0.69
N ASP A 26 23.54 55.84 0.09
CA ASP A 26 22.15 55.66 -0.38
C ASP A 26 22.08 54.59 -1.47
N SER A 27 23.04 54.55 -2.40
CA SER A 27 23.14 53.48 -3.42
C SER A 27 23.37 52.09 -2.81
N GLN A 28 24.18 51.99 -1.74
CA GLN A 28 24.39 50.72 -1.04
C GLN A 28 23.13 50.27 -0.29
N VAL A 29 22.42 51.20 0.35
CA VAL A 29 21.14 50.94 1.01
C VAL A 29 20.10 50.48 -0.02
N GLN A 30 20.05 51.10 -1.19
CA GLN A 30 19.13 50.74 -2.27
C GLN A 30 19.42 49.33 -2.82
N LYS A 31 20.70 49.00 -3.05
CA LYS A 31 21.12 47.63 -3.43
C LYS A 31 20.79 46.61 -2.34
N ALA A 32 21.02 46.93 -1.07
CA ALA A 32 20.70 46.05 0.04
C ALA A 32 19.19 45.82 0.16
N GLN A 33 18.36 46.84 -0.09
CA GLN A 33 16.90 46.72 -0.14
C GLN A 33 16.43 45.85 -1.31
N GLU A 34 17.00 46.02 -2.51
CA GLU A 34 16.70 45.15 -3.67
C GLU A 34 17.08 43.69 -3.40
N GLN A 35 18.26 43.46 -2.82
CA GLN A 35 18.70 42.12 -2.42
C GLN A 35 17.77 41.52 -1.36
N LEU A 36 17.33 42.31 -0.37
CA LEU A 36 16.33 41.89 0.61
C LEU A 36 15.01 41.51 -0.05
N LEU A 37 14.56 42.26 -1.05
CA LEU A 37 13.33 41.96 -1.79
C LEU A 37 13.46 40.67 -2.61
N GLN A 38 14.60 40.45 -3.25
CA GLN A 38 14.89 39.20 -3.97
C GLN A 38 14.94 38.00 -3.02
N LEU A 39 15.62 38.12 -1.89
CA LEU A 39 15.68 37.08 -0.86
C LEU A 39 14.31 36.77 -0.29
N ARG A 40 13.46 37.79 -0.03
CA ARG A 40 12.06 37.61 0.40
C ARG A 40 11.25 36.81 -0.62
N ARG A 41 11.35 37.14 -1.91
CA ARG A 41 10.68 36.40 -2.99
C ARG A 41 11.16 34.95 -3.08
N GLN A 42 12.47 34.72 -2.95
CA GLN A 42 13.03 33.38 -2.93
C GLN A 42 12.55 32.58 -1.71
N GLN A 43 12.47 33.22 -0.54
CA GLN A 43 11.95 32.61 0.68
C GLN A 43 10.49 32.20 0.51
N GLU A 44 9.64 33.05 -0.06
CA GLU A 44 8.24 32.73 -0.39
C GLU A 44 8.13 31.54 -1.35
N GLN A 45 8.97 31.52 -2.39
CA GLN A 45 9.00 30.42 -3.36
C GLN A 45 9.38 29.09 -2.69
N ILE A 46 10.40 29.11 -1.82
CA ILE A 46 10.87 27.94 -1.08
C ILE A 46 9.81 27.48 -0.07
N GLU A 47 9.15 28.40 0.63
CA GLU A 47 8.05 28.04 1.54
C GLU A 47 6.88 27.40 0.80
N LYS A 48 6.54 27.89 -0.39
CA LYS A 48 5.51 27.29 -1.23
C LYS A 48 5.89 25.87 -1.65
N GLN A 49 7.11 25.68 -2.16
CA GLN A 49 7.62 24.36 -2.52
C GLN A 49 7.66 23.40 -1.34
N LYS A 50 8.03 23.89 -0.15
CA LYS A 50 8.03 23.10 1.08
C LYS A 50 6.62 22.62 1.44
N ARG A 51 5.61 23.50 1.36
CA ARG A 51 4.21 23.12 1.61
C ARG A 51 3.71 22.07 0.61
N GLU A 52 4.03 22.24 -0.67
CA GLU A 52 3.67 21.27 -1.71
C GLU A 52 4.33 19.90 -1.46
N LEU A 53 5.60 19.88 -1.07
CA LEU A 53 6.32 18.65 -0.71
C LEU A 53 5.75 17.98 0.55
N GLU A 54 5.39 18.76 1.57
CA GLU A 54 4.75 18.23 2.78
C GLU A 54 3.38 17.61 2.47
N GLU A 55 2.58 18.24 1.61
CA GLU A 55 1.29 17.70 1.18
C GLU A 55 1.46 16.42 0.34
N LEU A 56 2.44 16.39 -0.57
CA LEU A 56 2.78 15.18 -1.33
C LEU A 56 3.25 14.05 -0.41
N SER A 57 4.10 14.36 0.57
CA SER A 57 4.58 13.39 1.56
C SER A 57 3.43 12.80 2.37
N ARG A 58 2.50 13.64 2.85
CA ARG A 58 1.29 13.18 3.54
C ARG A 58 0.44 12.26 2.67
N ARG A 59 0.21 12.62 1.40
CA ARG A 59 -0.54 11.77 0.46
C ARG A 59 0.15 10.42 0.21
N GLN A 60 1.48 10.41 0.11
CA GLN A 60 2.23 9.16 -0.03
C GLN A 60 2.08 8.29 1.21
N GLU A 61 2.18 8.85 2.41
CA GLU A 61 2.01 8.10 3.65
C GLU A 61 0.59 7.53 3.80
N GLU A 62 -0.45 8.30 3.44
CA GLU A 62 -1.83 7.84 3.41
C GLU A 62 -2.03 6.71 2.41
N LEU A 63 -1.46 6.82 1.20
CA LEU A 63 -1.51 5.78 0.19
C LEU A 63 -0.81 4.50 0.66
N GLU A 64 0.37 4.61 1.26
CA GLU A 64 1.11 3.45 1.76
C GLU A 64 0.36 2.76 2.91
N ARG A 65 -0.20 3.54 3.83
CA ARG A 65 -1.02 3.03 4.93
C ARG A 65 -2.26 2.31 4.39
N GLY A 66 -3.00 2.94 3.48
CA GLY A 66 -4.17 2.35 2.86
C GLY A 66 -3.85 1.09 2.06
N ARG A 67 -2.73 1.08 1.33
CA ARG A 67 -2.24 -0.10 0.60
C ARG A 67 -1.91 -1.24 1.55
N ALA A 68 -1.20 -0.96 2.65
CA ALA A 68 -0.84 -1.97 3.64
C ALA A 68 -2.09 -2.56 4.32
N GLU A 69 -3.03 -1.71 4.72
CA GLU A 69 -4.30 -2.13 5.33
C GLU A 69 -5.13 -3.00 4.37
N MET A 70 -5.27 -2.59 3.11
CA MET A 70 -6.02 -3.36 2.13
C MET A 70 -5.34 -4.70 1.81
N THR A 71 -4.02 -4.71 1.73
CA THR A 71 -3.23 -5.93 1.51
C THR A 71 -3.44 -6.91 2.67
N ASP A 72 -3.38 -6.45 3.91
CA ASP A 72 -3.61 -7.29 5.10
C ASP A 72 -5.05 -7.83 5.11
N LYS A 73 -6.05 -6.98 4.83
CA LYS A 73 -7.46 -7.41 4.73
C LYS A 73 -7.66 -8.49 3.67
N LEU A 74 -7.16 -8.26 2.46
CA LEU A 74 -7.27 -9.22 1.36
C LEU A 74 -6.54 -10.53 1.68
N THR A 75 -5.36 -10.46 2.29
CA THR A 75 -4.60 -11.65 2.68
C THR A 75 -5.37 -12.49 3.70
N ARG A 76 -5.98 -11.86 4.72
CA ARG A 76 -6.82 -12.56 5.70
C ARG A 76 -8.06 -13.17 5.06
N SER A 77 -8.75 -12.43 4.20
CA SER A 77 -9.92 -12.93 3.46
C SER A 77 -9.57 -14.12 2.56
N LEU A 78 -8.39 -14.11 1.93
CA LEU A 78 -7.93 -15.22 1.11
C LEU A 78 -7.78 -16.51 1.93
N VAL A 79 -7.17 -16.44 3.11
CA VAL A 79 -7.02 -17.61 4.00
C VAL A 79 -8.38 -18.17 4.44
N VAL A 80 -9.36 -17.30 4.72
CA VAL A 80 -10.72 -17.73 5.05
C VAL A 80 -11.37 -18.46 3.86
N LEU A 81 -11.26 -17.89 2.66
CA LEU A 81 -11.79 -18.50 1.44
C LEU A 81 -11.14 -19.85 1.14
N GLU A 82 -9.82 -19.97 1.30
CA GLU A 82 -9.10 -21.24 1.11
C GLU A 82 -9.60 -22.32 2.08
N ARG A 83 -9.81 -21.95 3.34
CA ARG A 83 -10.36 -22.87 4.34
C ARG A 83 -11.79 -23.30 3.98
N GLU A 84 -12.66 -22.36 3.61
CA GLU A 84 -14.03 -22.67 3.21
C GLU A 84 -14.08 -23.55 1.95
N ALA A 85 -13.19 -23.30 0.99
CA ALA A 85 -13.05 -24.13 -0.20
C ALA A 85 -12.66 -25.58 0.17
N TYR A 86 -11.68 -25.75 1.05
CA TYR A 86 -11.27 -27.06 1.54
C TYR A 86 -12.41 -27.79 2.29
N GLU A 87 -13.10 -27.10 3.20
CA GLU A 87 -14.23 -27.68 3.93
C GLU A 87 -15.37 -28.09 2.98
N THR A 88 -15.63 -27.30 1.95
CA THR A 88 -16.64 -27.60 0.92
C THR A 88 -16.23 -28.81 0.08
N GLN A 89 -14.96 -28.91 -0.29
CA GLN A 89 -14.44 -30.06 -1.03
C GLN A 89 -14.56 -31.35 -0.21
N ASN A 90 -14.21 -31.33 1.08
CA ASN A 90 -14.36 -32.48 1.96
C ASN A 90 -15.83 -32.91 2.09
N LYS A 91 -16.77 -31.95 2.21
CA LYS A 91 -18.22 -32.25 2.20
C LYS A 91 -18.66 -32.89 0.89
N LEU A 92 -18.15 -32.42 -0.24
CA LEU A 92 -18.45 -33.00 -1.55
C LEU A 92 -17.95 -34.45 -1.66
N GLU A 93 -16.76 -34.75 -1.14
CA GLU A 93 -16.21 -36.10 -1.09
C GLU A 93 -17.07 -37.02 -0.23
N GLN A 94 -17.52 -36.57 0.93
CA GLN A 94 -18.46 -37.31 1.78
C GLN A 94 -19.77 -37.60 1.05
N LEU A 95 -20.35 -36.60 0.37
CA LEU A 95 -21.58 -36.79 -0.42
C LEU A 95 -21.39 -37.80 -1.54
N ARG A 96 -20.23 -37.81 -2.20
CA ARG A 96 -19.90 -38.81 -3.23
C ARG A 96 -19.82 -40.21 -2.64
N ALA A 97 -19.13 -40.38 -1.52
CA ALA A 97 -19.05 -41.68 -0.84
C ALA A 97 -20.43 -42.19 -0.40
N THR A 98 -21.28 -41.32 0.15
CA THR A 98 -22.66 -41.68 0.51
C THR A 98 -23.48 -42.07 -0.72
N ARG A 99 -23.38 -41.31 -1.82
CA ARG A 99 -24.06 -41.65 -3.08
C ARG A 99 -23.62 -43.02 -3.60
N GLU A 100 -22.33 -43.31 -3.56
CA GLU A 100 -21.80 -44.59 -4.01
C GLU A 100 -22.32 -45.75 -3.14
N SER A 101 -22.27 -45.60 -1.81
CA SER A 101 -22.82 -46.61 -0.89
C SER A 101 -24.32 -46.85 -1.12
N PHE A 102 -25.10 -45.79 -1.36
CA PHE A 102 -26.52 -45.94 -1.70
C PHE A 102 -26.72 -46.63 -3.04
N GLY A 103 -25.90 -46.32 -4.05
CA GLY A 103 -25.92 -47.00 -5.34
C GLY A 103 -25.62 -48.50 -5.21
N GLN A 104 -24.61 -48.87 -4.43
CA GLN A 104 -24.27 -50.27 -4.14
C GLN A 104 -25.41 -50.99 -3.43
N HIS A 105 -26.01 -50.38 -2.40
CA HIS A 105 -27.17 -50.97 -1.73
C HIS A 105 -28.37 -51.11 -2.67
N LEU A 106 -28.62 -50.13 -3.54
CA LEU A 106 -29.70 -50.19 -4.52
C LEU A 106 -29.48 -51.33 -5.52
N GLU A 107 -28.27 -51.48 -6.05
CA GLU A 107 -27.93 -52.57 -6.98
C GLU A 107 -28.13 -53.94 -6.34
N ILE A 108 -27.74 -54.09 -5.06
CA ILE A 108 -27.98 -55.32 -4.31
C ILE A 108 -29.49 -55.62 -4.19
N LEU A 109 -30.30 -54.60 -3.89
CA LEU A 109 -31.77 -54.76 -3.77
C LEU A 109 -32.43 -55.06 -5.11
N GLU A 110 -32.02 -54.39 -6.19
CA GLU A 110 -32.52 -54.63 -7.55
C GLU A 110 -32.10 -56.01 -8.09
N GLY A 111 -30.96 -56.52 -7.65
CA GLY A 111 -30.48 -57.87 -8.00
C GLY A 111 -31.27 -59.01 -7.33
N ILE A 112 -32.15 -58.73 -6.37
CA ILE A 112 -33.04 -59.73 -5.78
C ILE A 112 -34.12 -60.07 -6.81
N ASP A 113 -33.97 -61.22 -7.49
CA ASP A 113 -35.00 -61.78 -8.38
C ASP A 113 -35.60 -63.08 -7.80
N PRO A 114 -36.70 -62.99 -7.04
CA PRO A 114 -37.37 -64.15 -6.46
C PRO A 114 -37.91 -65.15 -7.48
N LYS A 115 -38.09 -64.75 -8.74
CA LYS A 115 -38.65 -65.61 -9.79
C LYS A 115 -37.62 -66.59 -10.35
N GLY A 116 -36.34 -66.27 -10.23
CA GLY A 116 -35.22 -67.12 -10.66
C GLY A 116 -34.76 -68.14 -9.61
N TRP A 117 -35.33 -68.13 -8.40
CA TRP A 117 -34.88 -68.98 -7.30
C TRP A 117 -35.28 -70.45 -7.49
N ASN A 118 -34.34 -71.35 -7.22
CA ASN A 118 -34.59 -72.78 -7.24
C ASN A 118 -35.48 -73.19 -6.04
N PRO A 119 -36.59 -73.92 -6.24
CA PRO A 119 -37.50 -74.32 -5.15
C PRO A 119 -36.82 -75.10 -4.01
N SER A 120 -35.74 -75.84 -4.29
CA SER A 120 -34.98 -76.57 -3.27
C SER A 120 -34.20 -75.67 -2.31
N ASP A 121 -33.83 -74.47 -2.76
CA ASP A 121 -32.98 -73.53 -2.02
C ASP A 121 -33.75 -72.27 -1.56
N LEU A 122 -35.07 -72.24 -1.78
CA LEU A 122 -35.94 -71.09 -1.57
C LEU A 122 -35.84 -70.51 -0.15
N HIS A 123 -35.78 -71.37 0.88
CA HIS A 123 -35.68 -70.92 2.27
C HIS A 123 -34.37 -70.17 2.53
N ARG A 124 -33.26 -70.65 1.95
CA ARG A 124 -31.94 -70.04 2.09
C ARG A 124 -31.85 -68.71 1.33
N GLU A 125 -32.36 -68.65 0.10
CA GLU A 125 -32.38 -67.42 -0.69
C GLU A 125 -33.32 -66.36 -0.08
N LEU A 126 -34.46 -66.77 0.48
CA LEU A 126 -35.34 -65.87 1.25
C LEU A 126 -34.65 -65.30 2.49
N SER A 127 -34.01 -66.13 3.31
CA SER A 127 -33.27 -65.65 4.48
C SER A 127 -32.14 -64.70 4.11
N ARG A 128 -31.45 -64.96 2.98
CA ARG A 128 -30.39 -64.09 2.48
C ARG A 128 -30.93 -62.75 1.99
N ALA A 129 -31.99 -62.75 1.20
CA ALA A 129 -32.65 -61.53 0.72
C ALA A 129 -33.18 -60.68 1.88
N LEU A 130 -33.86 -61.30 2.86
CA LEU A 130 -34.36 -60.62 4.06
C LEU A 130 -33.25 -60.07 4.96
N SER A 131 -32.06 -60.66 4.93
CA SER A 131 -30.89 -60.14 5.65
C SER A 131 -30.23 -58.95 4.95
N THR A 132 -30.61 -58.68 3.69
CA THR A 132 -30.01 -57.68 2.83
C THR A 132 -30.87 -56.42 2.70
N VAL A 133 -32.18 -56.56 2.92
CA VAL A 133 -33.21 -55.50 3.02
C VAL A 133 -33.23 -54.93 4.45
#